data_AF-A0A7Z0PC66-F1
#
_entry.id   AF-A0A7Z0PC66-F1
#
_cell.length_a   1.000
_cell.length_b   1.000
_cell.length_c   1.000
_cell.angle_alpha   90.00
_cell.angle_beta   90.00
_cell.angle_gamma   90.00
#
_symmetry.space_group_name_H-M   'P 1'
#
loop_
_entity.id
_entity.type
_entity.pdbx_description
1 polymer ?
#
loop_
_entity_poly.entity_id
_entity_poly.type
_entity_poly.pdbx_seq_one_letter_code
_entity_poly.pdbx_strand_id
1 'polypeptide(L)'
;MQAPTIKRTGSGTINAIRKVWIDATSTQFAMVLPDEGCSQLAIRIGLNLTADGGDCFQVGDKVQYTLLTGPVGAFARAQDLVKF
;
A
#
# COMPACT_ATOMS: atom_id res chain seq x y z
N MET A 1 24.16 11.96 -11.55
CA MET A 1 23.58 10.64 -11.89
C MET A 1 22.39 10.42 -10.97
N GLN A 2 21.16 10.33 -11.49
CA GLN A 2 20.02 9.85 -10.69
C GLN A 2 20.22 8.34 -10.47
N ALA A 3 20.30 7.91 -9.22
CA ALA A 3 20.31 6.49 -8.92
C ALA A 3 18.97 5.87 -9.36
N PRO A 4 18.97 4.70 -10.01
CA PRO A 4 17.75 4.08 -10.49
C PRO A 4 16.83 3.72 -9.32
N THR A 5 15.55 4.07 -9.44
CA THR A 5 14.51 3.54 -8.54
C THR A 5 14.20 2.12 -8.96
N ILE A 6 14.42 1.15 -8.08
CA ILE A 6 14.12 -0.25 -8.34
C ILE A 6 12.64 -0.47 -8.02
N LYS A 7 11.89 -1.02 -8.98
CA LYS A 7 10.50 -1.43 -8.78
C LYS A 7 10.45 -2.93 -8.62
N ARG A 8 9.82 -3.41 -7.55
CA ARG A 8 9.56 -4.84 -7.31
C ARG A 8 8.11 -5.05 -6.94
N THR A 9 7.53 -6.14 -7.43
CA THR A 9 6.20 -6.58 -6.98
C THR A 9 6.32 -7.31 -5.65
N GLY A 10 5.48 -6.95 -4.68
CA GLY A 10 5.32 -7.66 -3.41
C GLY A 10 3.90 -8.16 -3.23
N SER A 11 3.73 -9.15 -2.36
CA SER A 11 2.44 -9.66 -1.91
C SER A 11 2.35 -9.60 -0.39
N GLY A 12 1.12 -9.55 0.12
CA GLY A 12 0.89 -9.59 1.55
C GLY A 12 -0.59 -9.63 1.88
N THR A 13 -0.89 -9.52 3.18
CA THR A 13 -2.25 -9.53 3.69
C THR A 13 -2.55 -8.22 4.42
N ILE A 14 -3.71 -7.63 4.16
CA ILE A 14 -4.16 -6.45 4.90
C ILE A 14 -4.48 -6.87 6.33
N ASN A 15 -3.77 -6.32 7.32
CA ASN A 15 -4.06 -6.59 8.74
C ASN A 15 -4.84 -5.46 9.43
N ALA A 16 -4.87 -4.26 8.84
CA ALA A 16 -5.67 -3.14 9.32
C ALA A 16 -5.94 -2.14 8.20
N ILE A 17 -7.04 -1.41 8.29
CA ILE A 17 -7.32 -0.23 7.46
C ILE A 17 -7.43 0.99 8.38
N ARG A 18 -6.82 2.11 7.99
CA ARG A 18 -6.80 3.36 8.76
C ARG A 18 -7.21 4.53 7.89
N LYS A 19 -8.17 5.31 8.37
CA LYS A 19 -8.56 6.58 7.76
C LYS A 19 -7.84 7.72 8.46
N VAL A 20 -7.04 8.46 7.72
CA VAL A 20 -6.29 9.61 8.19
C VAL A 20 -6.98 10.87 7.68
N TRP A 21 -7.25 11.81 8.58
CA TRP A 21 -7.87 13.10 8.28
C TRP A 21 -6.82 14.20 8.33
N ILE A 22 -6.81 15.06 7.31
CA ILE A 22 -6.03 16.29 7.25
C ILE A 22 -7.02 17.38 6.86
N ASP A 23 -7.35 18.25 7.82
CA ASP A 23 -8.43 19.23 7.73
C ASP A 23 -9.75 18.58 7.27
N ALA A 24 -10.28 19.00 6.11
CA ALA A 24 -11.50 18.46 5.52
C ALA A 24 -11.26 17.24 4.59
N THR A 25 -10.00 16.84 4.37
CA THR A 25 -9.65 15.76 3.44
C THR A 25 -9.34 14.47 4.19
N SER A 26 -9.99 13.37 3.80
CA SER A 26 -9.66 12.05 4.32
C SER A 26 -8.91 11.19 3.31
N THR A 27 -7.92 10.44 3.77
CA THR A 27 -7.21 9.42 2.99
C THR A 27 -7.21 8.09 3.74
N GLN A 28 -7.52 6.99 3.06
CA GLN A 28 -7.44 5.65 3.63
C GLN A 28 -6.10 5.00 3.31
N PHE A 29 -5.58 4.24 4.26
CA PHE A 29 -4.37 3.44 4.15
C PHE A 29 -4.66 2.00 4.56
N ALA A 30 -4.22 1.06 3.73
CA ALA A 30 -4.12 -0.34 4.08
C ALA A 30 -2.78 -0.58 4.77
N MET A 31 -2.84 -1.17 5.95
CA MET A 31 -1.67 -1.72 6.62
C MET A 31 -1.51 -3.16 6.13
N VAL A 32 -0.43 -3.43 5.42
CA VAL A 32 -0.13 -4.72 4.81
C VAL A 32 0.99 -5.39 5.57
N LEU A 33 0.79 -6.65 5.94
CA LEU A 33 1.83 -7.54 6.39
C LEU A 33 2.38 -8.27 5.16
N PRO A 34 3.63 -8.00 4.73
CA PRO A 34 4.23 -8.68 3.58
C PRO A 34 4.37 -10.18 3.82
N ASP A 35 4.21 -10.98 2.77
CA ASP A 35 4.50 -12.42 2.83
C ASP A 35 6.03 -12.66 2.95
N GLU A 36 6.83 -11.77 2.35
CA GLU A 36 8.29 -11.75 2.45
C GLU A 36 8.78 -10.46 3.14
N GLY A 37 9.52 -10.60 4.24
CA GLY A 37 10.08 -9.48 5.01
C GLY A 37 9.54 -9.40 6.44
N CYS A 38 10.00 -8.42 7.22
CA CYS A 38 9.62 -8.28 8.64
C CYS A 38 8.89 -6.97 8.97
N SER A 39 8.76 -6.02 8.05
CA SER A 39 8.21 -4.69 8.35
C SER A 39 6.83 -4.50 7.71
N GLN A 40 5.86 -4.09 8.51
CA GLN A 40 4.53 -3.70 8.07
C GLN A 40 4.61 -2.49 7.13
N LEU A 41 3.83 -2.52 6.05
CA LEU A 41 3.77 -1.45 5.05
C LEU A 41 2.45 -0.69 5.14
N ALA A 42 2.50 0.63 5.09
CA ALA A 42 1.32 1.48 4.94
C ALA A 42 1.18 1.87 3.47
N ILE A 43 0.11 1.42 2.82
CA ILE A 43 -0.14 1.65 1.40
C ILE A 43 -1.42 2.46 1.25
N ARG A 44 -1.35 3.60 0.57
CA ARG A 44 -2.51 4.44 0.31
C ARG A 44 -3.51 3.67 -0.54
N ILE A 45 -4.75 3.58 -0.07
CA ILE A 45 -5.87 3.13 -0.89
C ILE A 45 -6.26 4.32 -1.76
N GLY A 46 -6.14 4.17 -3.08
CA GLY A 46 -6.57 5.19 -4.03
C GLY A 46 -8.09 5.44 -3.94
N LEU A 47 -8.62 6.31 -4.80
CA LEU A 47 -10.08 6.48 -4.98
C LEU A 47 -10.75 5.23 -5.61
N ASN A 48 -10.14 4.05 -5.50
CA ASN A 48 -10.64 2.76 -5.98
C ASN A 48 -11.84 2.37 -5.11
N LEU A 49 -12.97 3.03 -5.36
CA LEU A 49 -14.29 2.66 -4.92
C LEU A 49 -14.78 1.57 -5.87
N THR A 50 -15.44 0.55 -5.33
CA THR A 50 -16.22 -0.37 -6.15
C THR A 50 -17.32 0.42 -6.90
N ALA A 51 -17.88 -0.14 -7.97
CA ALA A 51 -18.99 0.48 -8.70
C ALA A 51 -20.18 0.84 -7.79
N ASP A 52 -20.32 0.13 -6.67
CA ASP A 52 -21.36 0.32 -5.65
C ASP A 52 -20.96 1.30 -4.53
N GLY A 53 -19.81 1.99 -4.65
CA GLY A 53 -19.33 2.95 -3.66
C GLY A 53 -18.79 2.34 -2.36
N GLY A 54 -18.63 1.02 -2.30
CA GLY A 54 -18.02 0.31 -1.17
C GLY A 54 -16.48 0.30 -1.22
N ASP A 55 -15.86 0.16 -0.05
CA ASP A 55 -14.41 -0.03 0.09
C ASP A 55 -13.98 -1.31 -0.66
N CYS A 56 -13.09 -1.21 -1.65
CA CYS A 56 -12.57 -2.36 -2.41
C CYS A 56 -11.74 -3.35 -1.56
N PHE A 57 -11.34 -2.96 -0.36
CA PHE A 57 -10.37 -3.67 0.47
C PHE A 57 -10.90 -3.88 1.89
N GLN A 58 -10.61 -5.05 2.45
CA GLN A 58 -10.98 -5.44 3.80
C GLN A 58 -9.77 -6.07 4.53
N VAL A 59 -9.84 -6.09 5.86
CA VAL A 59 -8.85 -6.82 6.67
C VAL A 59 -8.95 -8.32 6.36
N GLY A 60 -7.82 -8.96 6.13
CA GLY A 60 -7.71 -10.35 5.70
C GLY A 60 -7.57 -10.52 4.19
N ASP A 61 -7.80 -9.46 3.39
CA ASP A 61 -7.60 -9.53 1.94
C ASP A 61 -6.12 -9.77 1.61
N LYS A 62 -5.88 -10.74 0.72
CA LYS A 62 -4.61 -10.89 0.04
C LYS A 62 -4.50 -9.85 -1.05
N VAL A 63 -3.36 -9.19 -1.10
CA VAL A 63 -3.09 -8.06 -2.00
C VAL A 63 -1.71 -8.15 -2.61
N GLN A 64 -1.60 -7.59 -3.81
CA GLN A 64 -0.34 -7.32 -4.47
C GLN A 64 -0.07 -5.81 -4.45
N TYR A 65 1.20 -5.43 -4.41
CA TYR A 65 1.62 -4.03 -4.44
C TYR A 65 2.96 -3.85 -5.15
N THR A 66 3.26 -2.61 -5.54
CA THR A 66 4.57 -2.21 -6.07
C THR A 66 5.40 -1.60 -4.96
N LEU A 67 6.55 -2.21 -4.67
CA LEU A 67 7.59 -1.66 -3.81
C LEU A 67 8.58 -0.86 -4.66
N LEU A 68 8.78 0.39 -4.28
CA LEU A 68 9.76 1.31 -4.85
C LEU A 68 10.91 1.48 -3.86
N THR A 69 12.08 0.97 -4.25
CA THR A 69 13.31 1.13 -3.47
C THR A 69 14.15 2.21 -4.12
N GLY A 70 14.41 3.29 -3.38
CA GLY A 70 15.30 4.36 -3.81
C GLY A 70 16.79 3.99 -3.67
N PRO A 71 17.70 4.96 -3.91
CA PRO A 71 19.12 4.79 -3.60
C PRO A 71 19.35 4.34 -2.15
N VAL A 72 20.51 3.74 -1.90
CA VAL A 72 20.94 3.28 -0.57
C VAL A 72 20.71 4.39 0.47
N GLY A 73 19.93 4.07 1.51
CA GLY A 73 19.55 5.01 2.57
C GLY A 73 18.17 5.67 2.41
N ALA A 74 17.50 5.53 1.26
CA ALA A 74 16.12 5.98 1.09
C ALA A 74 15.12 4.96 1.66
N PHE A 75 14.08 5.44 2.33
CA PHE A 75 12.97 4.60 2.77
C PHE A 75 12.24 4.00 1.57
N ALA A 76 12.00 2.70 1.62
CA ALA A 76 11.17 2.03 0.63
C ALA A 76 9.74 2.57 0.71
N ARG A 77 9.11 2.75 -0.45
CA ARG A 77 7.70 3.17 -0.56
C ARG A 77 6.90 2.07 -1.22
N ALA A 78 5.67 1.87 -0.79
CA ALA A 78 4.76 0.92 -1.39
C ALA A 78 3.53 1.63 -1.95
N GLN A 79 3.08 1.20 -3.13
CA GLN A 79 1.97 1.81 -3.88
C GLN A 79 1.27 0.77 -4.77
N ASP A 80 0.26 1.22 -5.51
CA ASP A 80 -0.48 0.41 -6.50
C ASP A 80 -1.06 -0.87 -5.89
N LEU A 81 -1.84 -0.72 -4.80
CA LEU A 81 -2.48 -1.83 -4.12
C LEU A 81 -3.56 -2.47 -5.02
N VAL A 82 -3.47 -3.78 -5.24
CA VAL A 82 -4.41 -4.56 -6.04
C VAL A 82 -4.85 -5.79 -5.26
N LYS A 83 -6.14 -6.13 -5.32
CA LYS A 83 -6.70 -7.34 -4.71
C LYS A 83 -6.52 -8.53 -5.64
N PHE A 84 -6.23 -9.71 -5.09
CA PHE A 84 -6.24 -10.98 -5.83
C PHE A 84 -7.65 -11.45 -6.16
#